data_AF-A0A5J4Z3Z5-F1
#
_entry.id   AF-A0A5J4Z3Z5-F1
#
_cell.length_a   1.000
_cell.length_b   1.000
_cell.length_c   1.000
_cell.angle_alpha   90.00
_cell.angle_beta   90.00
_cell.angle_gamma   90.00
#
_symmetry.space_group_name_H-M   'P 1'
#
loop_
_entity.id
_entity.type
_entity.pdbx_description
1 polymer ?
#
loop_
_entity_poly.entity_id
_entity_poly.type
_entity_poly.pdbx_seq_one_letter_code
_entity_poly.pdbx_strand_id
1 'polypeptide(L)'
;MAFVGLCGEKLRLGKDGVSAEKRVRARVCAMTAAPSSASSASSASESRVAREPVPGLLLNENGGPWVAQRARTRRNRKSQGMRDMCAENIVTPANFIYPLFIHTKDYNEAIGSMPGCERHSVDSALKEVAEAYKLGIRSVIIFPKIPDELKTNAADECYNPNGLVPQVIMRIKDKFPEVAVWTDVALDPYSDQGHDGMVSDDSRGDGGFARILNDETIEQLCRQALCQARAGADVVAPSDMMDGRVGALRDALDAHGHTEVSIVSYTAKYASAYYGPFRDALDSAPRESSRAPRNKKTYQMNPANSKEALIEAHLDVAEGADMLMVKPGMPYLDIVRLLRDNTSLPISVYHVSGEYAMMKAAAERGWIDEKEVVLEAMLCFKRAGANAILTYYAKQAAQWLNE
;
A
#
# COMPACT_ATOMS: atom_id res chain seq x y z
N MET A 1 40.90 21.04 -20.39
CA MET A 1 41.92 20.03 -20.78
C MET A 1 41.22 19.00 -21.63
N ALA A 2 41.51 19.01 -22.93
CA ALA A 2 40.96 18.08 -23.92
C ALA A 2 41.74 16.76 -23.93
N PHE A 3 41.11 15.66 -24.35
CA PHE A 3 41.61 14.57 -25.21
C PHE A 3 40.43 13.58 -25.42
N VAL A 4 39.74 13.54 -26.58
CA VAL A 4 39.95 12.67 -27.77
C VAL A 4 40.08 11.18 -27.38
N GLY A 5 39.39 10.16 -27.91
CA GLY A 5 38.49 9.97 -29.06
C GLY A 5 38.49 8.47 -29.46
N LEU A 6 37.63 8.08 -30.43
CA LEU A 6 37.58 6.81 -31.20
C LEU A 6 36.97 5.58 -30.49
N CYS A 7 36.22 4.66 -31.10
CA CYS A 7 35.91 4.38 -32.51
C CYS A 7 34.60 3.58 -32.61
N GLY A 8 33.83 3.75 -33.69
CA GLY A 8 32.66 2.92 -34.00
C GLY A 8 33.02 1.67 -34.78
N GLU A 9 32.12 0.68 -34.76
CA GLU A 9 32.16 -0.47 -35.66
C GLU A 9 30.82 -0.64 -36.39
N LYS A 10 30.89 -0.50 -37.71
CA LYS A 10 29.86 -0.87 -38.70
C LYS A 10 30.04 -2.34 -39.05
N LEU A 11 29.02 -3.17 -38.83
CA LEU A 11 28.96 -4.52 -39.38
C LEU A 11 28.52 -4.48 -40.86
N ARG A 12 29.44 -4.92 -41.72
CA ARG A 12 29.28 -5.06 -43.18
C ARG A 12 28.47 -6.30 -43.53
N LEU A 13 27.60 -6.15 -44.53
CA LEU A 13 26.96 -7.22 -45.29
C LEU A 13 28.00 -7.95 -46.16
N GLY A 14 27.98 -9.29 -46.12
CA GLY A 14 28.64 -10.17 -47.07
C GLY A 14 27.61 -11.03 -47.79
N LYS A 15 27.59 -10.92 -49.12
CA LYS A 15 26.97 -11.89 -50.03
C LYS A 15 27.92 -13.07 -50.17
N ASP A 16 27.38 -14.30 -50.18
CA ASP A 16 27.69 -15.36 -51.13
C ASP A 16 26.73 -16.54 -50.90
N GLY A 17 26.08 -16.99 -51.97
CA GLY A 17 25.17 -18.13 -51.96
C GLY A 17 25.83 -19.40 -52.49
N VAL A 18 25.32 -20.57 -52.10
CA VAL A 18 25.25 -21.79 -52.93
C VAL A 18 24.07 -22.65 -52.46
N SER A 19 23.41 -23.25 -53.46
CA SER A 19 22.21 -24.08 -53.47
C SER A 19 22.24 -25.39 -52.65
N ALA A 20 21.06 -25.87 -52.28
CA ALA A 20 20.71 -27.29 -52.43
C ALA A 20 19.18 -27.48 -52.43
N GLU A 21 18.60 -27.67 -53.62
CA GLU A 21 17.27 -28.26 -53.80
C GLU A 21 17.28 -29.74 -53.37
N LYS A 22 16.26 -30.18 -52.63
CA LYS A 22 15.84 -31.59 -52.63
C LYS A 22 14.32 -31.69 -52.70
N ARG A 23 13.84 -31.99 -53.91
CA ARG A 23 12.50 -32.53 -54.19
C ARG A 23 12.41 -33.96 -53.65
N VAL A 24 11.35 -34.27 -52.91
CA VAL A 24 10.85 -35.64 -52.78
C VAL A 24 9.37 -35.64 -53.18
N ARG A 25 9.10 -36.28 -54.32
CA ARG A 25 7.77 -36.60 -54.83
C ARG A 25 7.16 -37.72 -53.99
N ALA A 26 5.96 -37.53 -53.46
CA ALA A 26 5.12 -38.63 -52.99
C ALA A 26 4.02 -38.92 -54.03
N ARG A 27 4.03 -40.17 -54.51
CA ARG A 27 3.05 -40.77 -55.43
C ARG A 27 1.69 -40.87 -54.74
N VAL A 28 0.63 -40.35 -55.38
CA VAL A 28 -0.75 -40.72 -55.05
C VAL A 28 -1.12 -41.91 -55.94
N CYS A 29 -1.35 -43.06 -55.30
CA CYS A 29 -1.87 -44.25 -55.95
C CYS A 29 -3.38 -44.07 -56.12
N ALA A 30 -3.86 -44.09 -57.37
CA ALA A 30 -5.27 -44.18 -57.67
C ALA A 30 -5.75 -45.61 -57.38
N MET A 31 -6.74 -45.76 -56.51
CA MET A 31 -7.55 -46.96 -56.40
C MET A 31 -9.01 -46.57 -56.61
N THR A 32 -9.51 -46.97 -57.76
CA THR A 32 -10.93 -47.02 -58.13
C THR A 32 -11.61 -48.18 -57.41
N ALA A 33 -12.68 -47.91 -56.67
CA ALA A 33 -13.67 -48.92 -56.29
C ALA A 33 -15.07 -48.32 -56.42
N ALA A 34 -15.90 -48.94 -57.27
CA ALA A 34 -17.32 -48.66 -57.45
C ALA A 34 -18.15 -49.42 -56.38
N PRO A 35 -19.45 -49.10 -56.20
CA PRO A 35 -20.12 -49.16 -54.89
C PRO A 35 -20.83 -50.50 -54.63
N SER A 36 -21.05 -50.81 -53.34
CA SER A 36 -21.98 -51.85 -52.92
C SER A 36 -22.92 -51.38 -51.81
N SER A 37 -24.21 -51.60 -52.09
CA SER A 37 -25.34 -51.83 -51.18
C SER A 37 -25.73 -50.73 -50.16
N ALA A 38 -26.95 -50.24 -50.39
CA ALA A 38 -27.76 -49.47 -49.47
C ALA A 38 -28.01 -50.18 -48.13
N SER A 39 -27.99 -49.40 -47.05
CA SER A 39 -28.82 -49.68 -45.87
C SER A 39 -29.45 -48.37 -45.40
N SER A 40 -30.77 -48.36 -45.45
CA SER A 40 -31.68 -47.32 -45.00
C SER A 40 -31.53 -47.03 -43.51
N ALA A 41 -31.27 -45.77 -43.16
CA ALA A 41 -31.57 -45.23 -41.84
C ALA A 41 -32.01 -43.76 -41.98
N SER A 42 -33.33 -43.56 -41.94
CA SER A 42 -34.05 -42.41 -41.40
C SER A 42 -33.23 -41.11 -41.20
N SER A 43 -33.22 -40.27 -42.23
CA SER A 43 -32.73 -38.90 -42.12
C SER A 43 -33.77 -38.02 -41.42
N ALA A 44 -33.64 -37.87 -40.11
CA ALA A 44 -34.08 -36.62 -39.48
C ALA A 44 -33.19 -35.51 -40.07
N SER A 45 -33.69 -34.81 -41.08
CA SER A 45 -33.03 -33.64 -41.65
C SER A 45 -33.16 -32.50 -40.65
N GLU A 46 -32.30 -32.52 -39.63
CA GLU A 46 -31.93 -31.26 -38.98
C GLU A 46 -31.29 -30.40 -40.06
N SER A 47 -32.00 -29.36 -40.47
CA SER A 47 -31.45 -28.29 -41.30
C SER A 47 -30.32 -27.61 -40.52
N ARG A 48 -29.14 -28.22 -40.54
CA ARG A 48 -27.92 -27.58 -40.10
C ARG A 48 -27.69 -26.42 -41.04
N VAL A 49 -28.03 -25.22 -40.57
CA VAL A 49 -27.67 -23.96 -41.22
C VAL A 49 -26.20 -24.09 -41.64
N ALA A 50 -25.95 -24.04 -42.95
CA ALA A 50 -24.60 -24.14 -43.47
C ALA A 50 -23.76 -23.06 -42.76
N ARG A 51 -22.70 -23.47 -42.06
CA ARG A 51 -21.82 -22.51 -41.40
C ARG A 51 -21.14 -21.70 -42.49
N GLU A 52 -21.59 -20.47 -42.67
CA GLU A 52 -20.90 -19.52 -43.53
C GLU A 52 -19.45 -19.37 -43.03
N PRO A 53 -18.46 -19.45 -43.93
CA PRO A 53 -17.07 -19.26 -43.55
C PRO A 53 -16.90 -17.84 -43.01
N VAL A 54 -16.51 -17.74 -41.74
CA VAL A 54 -16.21 -16.45 -41.10
C VAL A 54 -14.80 -16.02 -41.53
N PRO A 55 -14.63 -14.86 -42.19
CA PRO A 55 -13.32 -14.37 -42.59
C PRO A 55 -12.36 -14.30 -41.38
N GLY A 56 -11.15 -14.85 -41.54
CA GLY A 56 -10.13 -14.86 -40.49
C GLY A 56 -10.14 -16.07 -39.55
N LEU A 57 -11.13 -16.98 -39.66
CA LEU A 57 -11.12 -18.28 -39.00
C LEU A 57 -10.72 -19.39 -39.98
N LEU A 58 -9.72 -20.17 -39.59
CA LEU A 58 -9.35 -21.41 -40.26
C LEU A 58 -10.13 -22.59 -39.66
N LEU A 59 -10.03 -23.75 -40.29
CA LEU A 59 -10.45 -25.02 -39.67
C LEU A 59 -9.20 -25.75 -39.15
N ASN A 60 -9.29 -26.35 -37.97
CA ASN A 60 -8.27 -27.29 -37.49
C ASN A 60 -8.47 -28.68 -38.11
N GLU A 61 -7.57 -29.61 -37.79
CA GLU A 61 -7.62 -31.01 -38.26
C GLU A 61 -8.91 -31.75 -37.89
N ASN A 62 -9.64 -31.29 -36.87
CA ASN A 62 -10.92 -31.83 -36.43
C ASN A 62 -12.14 -31.09 -37.04
N GLY A 63 -11.92 -30.19 -38.00
CA GLY A 63 -12.97 -29.38 -38.64
C GLY A 63 -13.59 -28.30 -37.73
N GLY A 64 -12.99 -28.02 -36.58
CA GLY A 64 -13.40 -26.94 -35.67
C GLY A 64 -12.76 -25.60 -36.03
N PRO A 65 -13.38 -24.46 -35.65
CA PRO A 65 -12.82 -23.14 -35.90
C PRO A 65 -11.47 -22.96 -35.19
N TRP A 66 -10.53 -22.32 -35.88
CA TRP A 66 -9.15 -22.14 -35.42
C TRP A 66 -8.59 -20.78 -35.84
N VAL A 67 -8.02 -20.05 -34.87
CA VAL A 67 -7.18 -18.87 -35.11
C VAL A 67 -5.73 -19.30 -35.03
N ALA A 68 -4.91 -19.03 -36.05
CA ALA A 68 -3.49 -19.44 -36.14
C ALA A 68 -2.53 -18.65 -35.21
N GLN A 69 -2.99 -18.24 -34.03
CA GLN A 69 -2.18 -17.58 -33.00
C GLN A 69 -1.34 -18.61 -32.23
N ARG A 70 -0.01 -18.43 -32.22
CA ARG A 70 0.93 -19.28 -31.50
C ARG A 70 0.90 -19.03 -29.98
N ALA A 71 1.12 -17.78 -29.57
CA ALA A 71 1.07 -17.37 -28.17
C ALA A 71 -0.38 -17.35 -27.66
N ARG A 72 -0.67 -18.02 -26.54
CA ARG A 72 -2.00 -18.05 -25.94
C ARG A 72 -1.91 -17.91 -24.43
N THR A 73 -2.06 -16.69 -23.94
CA THR A 73 -1.93 -16.36 -22.51
C THR A 73 -2.96 -17.07 -21.62
N ARG A 74 -4.13 -17.43 -22.17
CA ARG A 74 -5.13 -18.27 -21.47
C ARG A 74 -4.60 -19.65 -21.04
N ARG A 75 -3.51 -20.16 -21.64
CA ARG A 75 -2.90 -21.45 -21.26
C ARG A 75 -2.34 -21.42 -19.83
N ASN A 76 -1.79 -20.29 -19.39
CA ASN A 76 -1.31 -20.13 -18.01
C ASN A 76 -2.46 -19.87 -17.01
N ARG A 77 -3.71 -19.71 -17.49
CA ARG A 77 -4.90 -19.46 -16.65
C ARG A 77 -5.85 -20.66 -16.56
N LYS A 78 -5.51 -21.77 -17.22
CA LYS A 78 -6.41 -22.90 -17.51
C LYS A 78 -6.88 -23.68 -16.29
N SER A 79 -6.11 -23.68 -15.21
CA SER A 79 -6.40 -24.42 -13.98
C SER A 79 -5.82 -23.67 -12.78
N GLN A 80 -6.31 -23.97 -11.58
CA GLN A 80 -5.84 -23.35 -10.35
C GLN A 80 -4.33 -23.51 -10.18
N GLY A 81 -3.81 -24.75 -10.26
CA GLY A 81 -2.37 -25.01 -10.14
C GLY A 81 -1.50 -24.30 -11.20
N MET A 82 -2.04 -23.91 -12.36
CA MET A 82 -1.29 -23.07 -13.32
C MET A 82 -1.30 -21.60 -12.96
N ARG A 83 -2.41 -21.09 -12.43
CA ARG A 83 -2.47 -19.72 -11.94
C ARG A 83 -1.54 -19.55 -10.74
N ASP A 84 -1.54 -20.51 -9.81
CA ASP A 84 -0.71 -20.46 -8.60
C ASP A 84 0.78 -20.53 -8.95
N MET A 85 1.18 -21.50 -9.77
CA MET A 85 2.58 -21.64 -10.21
C MET A 85 3.10 -20.40 -10.94
N CYS A 86 2.24 -19.69 -11.68
CA CYS A 86 2.61 -18.51 -12.44
C CYS A 86 2.39 -17.19 -11.68
N ALA A 87 1.89 -17.21 -10.44
CA ALA A 87 1.61 -16.01 -9.69
C ALA A 87 2.92 -15.30 -9.31
N GLU A 88 3.01 -14.00 -9.59
CA GLU A 88 4.22 -13.21 -9.35
C GLU A 88 4.29 -12.65 -7.92
N ASN A 89 3.16 -12.57 -7.23
CA ASN A 89 3.03 -11.92 -5.92
C ASN A 89 2.16 -12.76 -4.99
N ILE A 90 2.55 -12.78 -3.71
CA ILE A 90 1.84 -13.46 -2.63
C ILE A 90 1.69 -12.47 -1.47
N VAL A 91 0.53 -12.50 -0.83
CA VAL A 91 0.25 -11.76 0.41
C VAL A 91 0.34 -12.75 1.57
N THR A 92 1.02 -12.37 2.64
CA THR A 92 1.07 -13.14 3.89
C THR A 92 0.67 -12.25 5.07
N PRO A 93 0.18 -12.81 6.19
CA PRO A 93 -0.13 -12.03 7.39
C PRO A 93 1.04 -11.16 7.90
N ALA A 94 2.29 -11.62 7.70
CA ALA A 94 3.49 -10.87 8.08
C ALA A 94 3.71 -9.58 7.26
N ASN A 95 3.02 -9.40 6.13
CA ASN A 95 3.04 -8.14 5.39
C ASN A 95 2.17 -7.06 6.03
N PHE A 96 1.29 -7.40 6.98
CA PHE A 96 0.36 -6.44 7.56
C PHE A 96 0.94 -5.72 8.77
N ILE A 97 0.63 -4.41 8.85
CA ILE A 97 0.79 -3.59 10.05
C ILE A 97 -0.62 -3.29 10.54
N TYR A 98 -0.95 -3.70 11.76
CA TYR A 98 -2.30 -3.56 12.31
C TYR A 98 -2.44 -2.25 13.10
N PRO A 99 -3.23 -1.26 12.62
CA PRO A 99 -3.47 -0.02 13.34
C PRO A 99 -4.43 -0.20 14.52
N LEU A 100 -4.04 0.33 15.67
CA LEU A 100 -4.81 0.32 16.91
C LEU A 100 -5.11 1.76 17.33
N PHE A 101 -6.39 2.10 17.42
CA PHE A 101 -6.82 3.33 18.08
C PHE A 101 -6.93 3.08 19.58
N ILE A 102 -6.28 3.92 20.39
CA ILE A 102 -6.27 3.78 21.85
C ILE A 102 -6.74 5.05 22.54
N HIS A 103 -7.27 4.93 23.75
CA HIS A 103 -7.66 6.06 24.59
C HIS A 103 -7.48 5.74 26.07
N THR A 104 -7.66 6.74 26.92
CA THR A 104 -7.43 6.64 28.38
C THR A 104 -8.59 6.02 29.16
N LYS A 105 -9.73 5.74 28.52
CA LYS A 105 -10.89 5.15 29.20
C LYS A 105 -10.70 3.64 29.40
N ASP A 106 -11.44 3.06 30.32
CA ASP A 106 -11.39 1.64 30.70
C ASP A 106 -12.31 0.73 29.85
N TYR A 107 -13.10 1.32 28.96
CA TYR A 107 -14.01 0.64 28.03
C TYR A 107 -13.71 1.02 26.58
N ASN A 108 -14.17 0.21 25.61
CA ASN A 108 -13.99 0.48 24.18
C ASN A 108 -15.11 1.37 23.60
N GLU A 109 -14.79 2.17 22.60
CA GLU A 109 -15.76 3.00 21.87
C GLU A 109 -15.76 2.69 20.38
N ALA A 110 -16.91 2.30 19.83
CA ALA A 110 -17.05 2.10 18.39
C ALA A 110 -16.78 3.39 17.61
N ILE A 111 -16.14 3.26 16.45
CA ILE A 111 -15.89 4.36 15.53
C ILE A 111 -16.97 4.32 14.44
N GLY A 112 -17.97 5.19 14.52
CA GLY A 112 -19.16 5.12 13.66
C GLY A 112 -18.86 5.16 12.16
N SER A 113 -17.87 5.94 11.72
CA SER A 113 -17.45 6.03 10.32
C SER A 113 -16.51 4.90 9.86
N MET A 114 -16.15 3.98 10.77
CA MET A 114 -15.31 2.81 10.51
C MET A 114 -15.93 1.56 11.14
N PRO A 115 -17.01 0.99 10.56
CA PRO A 115 -17.70 -0.17 11.11
C PRO A 115 -16.74 -1.33 11.42
N GLY A 116 -16.81 -1.87 12.64
CA GLY A 116 -15.92 -2.92 13.12
C GLY A 116 -14.57 -2.45 13.68
N CYS A 117 -14.27 -1.15 13.64
CA CYS A 117 -13.13 -0.56 14.35
C CYS A 117 -13.60 0.12 15.64
N GLU A 118 -12.76 0.04 16.68
CA GLU A 118 -13.01 0.65 17.98
C GLU A 118 -11.80 1.50 18.42
N ARG A 119 -12.06 2.48 19.28
CA ARG A 119 -11.05 3.01 20.20
C ARG A 119 -10.99 2.05 21.37
N HIS A 120 -9.82 1.52 21.63
CA HIS A 120 -9.61 0.49 22.64
C HIS A 120 -9.09 1.08 23.95
N SER A 121 -9.61 0.58 25.07
CA SER A 121 -8.89 0.69 26.33
C SER A 121 -7.55 -0.02 26.22
N VAL A 122 -6.58 0.33 27.08
CA VAL A 122 -5.25 -0.28 27.06
C VAL A 122 -5.31 -1.80 27.17
N ASP A 123 -6.17 -2.33 28.04
CA ASP A 123 -6.32 -3.78 28.22
C ASP A 123 -6.96 -4.46 27.00
N SER A 124 -7.90 -3.79 26.32
CA SER A 124 -8.44 -4.30 25.06
C SER A 124 -7.40 -4.27 23.94
N ALA A 125 -6.58 -3.22 23.84
CA ALA A 125 -5.52 -3.14 22.85
C ALA A 125 -4.52 -4.30 22.99
N LEU A 126 -4.17 -4.69 24.23
CA LEU A 126 -3.30 -5.84 24.47
C LEU A 126 -3.93 -7.18 24.01
N LYS A 127 -5.25 -7.34 24.13
CA LYS A 127 -5.96 -8.52 23.60
C LYS A 127 -5.91 -8.53 22.07
N GLU A 128 -6.14 -7.38 21.45
CA GLU A 128 -6.06 -7.20 20.00
C GLU A 128 -4.67 -7.56 19.45
N VAL A 129 -3.59 -7.11 20.12
CA VAL A 129 -2.21 -7.49 19.79
C VAL A 129 -2.01 -9.00 19.89
N ALA A 130 -2.48 -9.63 20.97
CA ALA A 130 -2.36 -11.08 21.16
C ALA A 130 -3.05 -11.88 20.04
N GLU A 131 -4.24 -11.45 19.63
CA GLU A 131 -5.00 -12.08 18.56
C GLU A 131 -4.36 -11.87 17.19
N ALA A 132 -3.91 -10.64 16.90
CA ALA A 132 -3.18 -10.34 15.67
C ALA A 132 -1.90 -11.19 15.55
N TYR A 133 -1.14 -11.32 16.64
CA TYR A 133 0.07 -12.13 16.69
C TYR A 133 -0.21 -13.62 16.42
N LYS A 134 -1.28 -14.19 16.98
CA LYS A 134 -1.72 -15.57 16.70
C LYS A 134 -2.07 -15.80 15.22
N LEU A 135 -2.56 -14.77 14.54
CA LEU A 135 -2.89 -14.82 13.11
C LEU A 135 -1.67 -14.66 12.20
N GLY A 136 -0.47 -14.43 12.76
CA GLY A 136 0.78 -14.24 12.03
C GLY A 136 1.13 -12.80 11.71
N ILE A 137 0.35 -11.83 12.19
CA ILE A 137 0.68 -10.40 12.08
C ILE A 137 1.81 -10.09 13.08
N ARG A 138 2.89 -9.48 12.61
CA ARG A 138 4.09 -9.23 13.42
C ARG A 138 4.27 -7.78 13.85
N SER A 139 3.49 -6.85 13.27
CA SER A 139 3.63 -5.42 13.50
C SER A 139 2.30 -4.76 13.85
N VAL A 140 2.31 -3.85 14.80
CA VAL A 140 1.17 -3.00 15.15
C VAL A 140 1.59 -1.53 15.15
N ILE A 141 0.68 -0.63 14.80
CA ILE A 141 0.90 0.82 14.95
C ILE A 141 -0.12 1.41 15.92
N ILE A 142 0.31 2.34 16.76
CA ILE A 142 -0.52 2.94 17.80
C ILE A 142 -0.94 4.35 17.38
N PHE A 143 -2.25 4.63 17.44
CA PHE A 143 -2.83 5.96 17.23
C PHE A 143 -3.62 6.40 18.47
N PRO A 144 -3.21 7.46 19.18
CA PRO A 144 -3.86 7.87 20.42
C PRO A 144 -5.00 8.87 20.21
N LYS A 145 -6.14 8.64 20.85
CA LYS A 145 -7.16 9.68 21.11
C LYS A 145 -6.84 10.34 22.44
N ILE A 146 -6.15 11.47 22.38
CA ILE A 146 -5.77 12.26 23.57
C ILE A 146 -6.97 13.10 24.05
N PRO A 147 -7.20 13.19 25.38
CA PRO A 147 -8.18 14.11 25.97
C PRO A 147 -7.94 15.55 25.55
N ASP A 148 -9.03 16.29 25.30
CA ASP A 148 -8.96 17.63 24.72
C ASP A 148 -8.28 18.66 25.63
N GLU A 149 -8.41 18.49 26.95
CA GLU A 149 -7.77 19.32 27.97
C GLU A 149 -6.24 19.20 28.03
N LEU A 150 -5.66 18.16 27.41
CA LEU A 150 -4.21 17.96 27.32
C LEU A 150 -3.64 18.49 26.00
N LYS A 151 -4.49 18.95 25.08
CA LYS A 151 -4.07 19.45 23.78
C LYS A 151 -3.65 20.90 23.86
N THR A 152 -2.52 21.22 23.24
CA THR A 152 -1.99 22.60 23.14
C THR A 152 -1.43 22.82 21.74
N ASN A 153 -1.26 24.08 21.31
CA ASN A 153 -0.60 24.36 20.04
C ASN A 153 0.83 23.80 19.99
N ALA A 154 1.54 23.81 21.12
CA ALA A 154 2.89 23.24 21.26
C ALA A 154 2.91 21.70 21.37
N ALA A 155 1.74 21.08 21.57
CA ALA A 155 1.56 19.64 21.65
C ALA A 155 2.42 18.94 22.72
N ASP A 156 2.59 19.56 23.90
CA ASP A 156 3.53 19.08 24.93
C ASP A 156 3.26 17.65 25.42
N GLU A 157 2.01 17.19 25.34
CA GLU A 157 1.62 15.83 25.70
C GLU A 157 2.23 14.76 24.77
N CYS A 158 2.72 15.13 23.57
CA CYS A 158 3.31 14.18 22.62
C CYS A 158 4.62 13.55 23.12
N TYR A 159 5.33 14.22 24.04
CA TYR A 159 6.57 13.74 24.65
C TYR A 159 6.45 13.51 26.16
N ASN A 160 5.24 13.42 26.71
CA ASN A 160 5.03 13.08 28.11
C ASN A 160 5.41 11.60 28.38
N PRO A 161 6.44 11.29 29.19
CA PRO A 161 6.88 9.91 29.45
C PRO A 161 5.83 9.09 30.23
N ASN A 162 4.89 9.75 30.90
CA ASN A 162 3.76 9.13 31.58
C ASN A 162 2.48 9.15 30.75
N GLY A 163 2.54 9.65 29.51
CA GLY A 163 1.42 9.76 28.60
C GLY A 163 0.94 8.40 28.09
N LEU A 164 -0.20 8.42 27.40
CA LEU A 164 -0.88 7.21 26.92
C LEU A 164 0.01 6.33 26.03
N VAL A 165 0.71 6.93 25.06
CA VAL A 165 1.49 6.18 24.06
C VAL A 165 2.68 5.43 24.69
N PRO A 166 3.59 6.08 25.45
CA PRO A 166 4.67 5.37 26.16
C PRO A 166 4.18 4.21 27.04
N GLN A 167 3.09 4.41 27.77
CA GLN A 167 2.52 3.39 28.66
C GLN A 167 2.02 2.17 27.87
N VAL A 168 1.39 2.37 26.71
CA VAL A 168 0.95 1.26 25.85
C VAL A 168 2.13 0.53 25.21
N ILE A 169 3.15 1.25 24.73
CA ILE A 169 4.36 0.65 24.16
C ILE A 169 5.00 -0.29 25.18
N MET A 170 5.28 0.19 26.39
CA MET A 170 5.91 -0.60 27.45
C MET A 170 5.11 -1.87 27.77
N ARG A 171 3.78 -1.77 27.86
CA ARG A 171 2.92 -2.93 28.13
C ARG A 171 2.89 -3.94 26.98
N ILE A 172 2.94 -3.48 25.73
CA ILE A 172 3.04 -4.38 24.57
C ILE A 172 4.40 -5.09 24.58
N LYS A 173 5.50 -4.37 24.77
CA LYS A 173 6.85 -4.96 24.78
C LYS A 173 7.07 -5.92 25.95
N ASP A 174 6.47 -5.66 27.11
CA ASP A 174 6.50 -6.57 28.27
C ASP A 174 5.81 -7.91 27.96
N LYS A 175 4.64 -7.87 27.31
CA LYS A 175 3.83 -9.08 27.05
C LYS A 175 4.16 -9.80 25.75
N PHE A 176 4.59 -9.04 24.74
CA PHE A 176 4.78 -9.51 23.36
C PHE A 176 6.10 -8.95 22.79
N PRO A 177 7.27 -9.34 23.35
CA PRO A 177 8.56 -8.75 22.96
C PRO A 177 8.90 -8.92 21.47
N GLU A 178 8.36 -9.96 20.83
CA GLU A 178 8.54 -10.25 19.39
C GLU A 178 7.64 -9.43 18.46
N VAL A 179 6.64 -8.72 18.98
CA VAL A 179 5.82 -7.82 18.16
C VAL A 179 6.61 -6.55 17.92
N ALA A 180 6.75 -6.17 16.64
CA ALA A 180 7.30 -4.88 16.26
C ALA A 180 6.25 -3.79 16.54
N VAL A 181 6.59 -2.87 17.43
CA VAL A 181 5.72 -1.75 17.82
C VAL A 181 6.13 -0.52 17.02
N TRP A 182 5.22 -0.11 16.14
CA TRP A 182 5.32 1.12 15.38
C TRP A 182 4.56 2.24 16.11
N THR A 183 5.09 3.45 16.03
CA THR A 183 4.46 4.64 16.59
C THR A 183 4.36 5.73 15.54
N ASP A 184 3.25 6.47 15.57
CA ASP A 184 3.10 7.68 14.78
C ASP A 184 3.87 8.84 15.43
N VAL A 185 4.60 9.61 14.62
CA VAL A 185 5.25 10.86 15.03
C VAL A 185 4.63 12.00 14.23
N ALA A 186 3.70 12.70 14.87
CA ALA A 186 2.96 13.85 14.37
C ALA A 186 2.24 14.53 15.55
N LEU A 187 1.98 15.83 15.44
CA LEU A 187 1.38 16.60 16.54
C LEU A 187 -0.16 16.63 16.49
N ASP A 188 -0.82 16.17 15.43
CA ASP A 188 -2.26 16.36 15.27
C ASP A 188 -3.15 15.68 16.34
N PRO A 189 -2.78 14.55 16.96
CA PRO A 189 -3.55 14.01 18.09
C PRO A 189 -3.42 14.84 19.37
N TYR A 190 -2.37 15.66 19.47
CA TYR A 190 -1.97 16.43 20.64
C TYR A 190 -2.20 17.94 20.48
N SER A 191 -2.54 18.37 19.26
CA SER A 191 -2.72 19.76 18.88
C SER A 191 -4.16 20.24 19.16
N ASP A 192 -4.29 21.37 19.82
CA ASP A 192 -5.58 22.08 19.95
C ASP A 192 -6.02 22.76 18.65
N GLN A 193 -5.16 22.79 17.62
CA GLN A 193 -5.46 23.30 16.28
C GLN A 193 -5.87 22.19 15.30
N GLY A 194 -5.50 20.93 15.59
CA GLY A 194 -5.74 19.77 14.70
C GLY A 194 -4.79 19.69 13.49
N HIS A 195 -3.63 20.34 13.58
CA HIS A 195 -2.56 20.28 12.57
C HIS A 195 -1.40 19.40 13.04
N ASP A 196 -0.65 18.85 12.08
CA ASP A 196 0.47 17.93 12.34
C ASP A 196 1.70 18.69 12.90
N GLY A 197 1.66 20.03 12.86
CA GLY A 197 2.68 20.93 13.36
C GLY A 197 2.10 22.16 14.08
N MET A 198 2.97 22.91 14.74
CA MET A 198 2.62 24.12 15.47
C MET A 198 2.16 25.24 14.53
N VAL A 199 1.10 25.95 14.94
CA VAL A 199 0.54 27.07 14.18
C VAL A 199 1.16 28.39 14.64
N SER A 200 1.58 29.21 13.68
CA SER A 200 2.21 30.51 13.95
C SER A 200 1.22 31.54 14.50
N ASP A 201 1.74 32.55 15.21
CA ASP A 201 0.92 33.67 15.69
C ASP A 201 0.68 34.78 14.67
N ASP A 202 1.22 34.68 13.46
CA ASP A 202 1.01 35.66 12.39
C ASP A 202 -0.05 35.20 11.36
N SER A 203 -0.37 36.08 10.41
CA SER A 203 -1.37 35.85 9.34
C SER A 203 -0.71 35.89 7.95
N ARG A 204 0.54 35.44 7.85
CA ARG A 204 1.35 35.49 6.62
C ARG A 204 1.26 34.21 5.78
N GLY A 205 0.36 33.29 6.11
CA GLY A 205 0.14 32.05 5.38
C GLY A 205 -0.81 32.20 4.20
N ASP A 206 -1.12 31.06 3.57
CA ASP A 206 -2.08 30.97 2.47
C ASP A 206 -3.41 31.64 2.85
N GLY A 207 -4.01 32.42 1.96
CA GLY A 207 -5.27 33.13 2.20
C GLY A 207 -5.30 34.08 3.40
N GLY A 208 -4.16 34.48 3.96
CA GLY A 208 -4.08 35.30 5.19
C GLY A 208 -4.25 34.51 6.49
N PHE A 209 -4.22 33.17 6.43
CA PHE A 209 -4.21 32.31 7.61
C PHE A 209 -2.82 32.28 8.28
N ALA A 210 -2.74 31.70 9.46
CA ALA A 210 -1.47 31.35 10.08
C ALA A 210 -0.76 30.23 9.31
N ARG A 211 0.58 30.22 9.38
CA ARG A 211 1.41 29.14 8.82
C ARG A 211 1.55 28.00 9.82
N ILE A 212 1.82 26.81 9.29
CA ILE A 212 2.41 25.72 10.07
C ILE A 212 3.92 25.96 10.10
N LEU A 213 4.51 25.99 11.29
CA LEU A 213 5.94 26.26 11.50
C LEU A 213 6.74 24.97 11.30
N ASN A 214 7.70 24.96 10.38
CA ASN A 214 8.44 23.74 10.02
C ASN A 214 9.42 23.32 11.12
N ASP A 215 10.43 24.15 11.37
CA ASP A 215 11.58 23.79 12.21
C ASP A 215 11.18 23.67 13.68
N GLU A 216 10.34 24.58 14.16
CA GLU A 216 9.84 24.51 15.53
C GLU A 216 8.96 23.26 15.74
N THR A 217 8.23 22.81 14.72
CA THR A 217 7.51 21.52 14.78
C THR A 217 8.49 20.36 14.88
N ILE A 218 9.54 20.35 14.06
CA ILE A 218 10.56 19.30 14.06
C ILE A 218 11.21 19.14 15.44
N GLU A 219 11.44 20.24 16.18
CA GLU A 219 11.91 20.17 17.56
C GLU A 219 11.00 19.31 18.45
N GLN A 220 9.67 19.50 18.35
CA GLN A 220 8.70 18.72 19.11
C GLN A 220 8.62 17.27 18.63
N LEU A 221 8.68 17.03 17.32
CA LEU A 221 8.70 15.68 16.75
C LEU A 221 9.93 14.88 17.21
N CYS A 222 11.10 15.52 17.32
CA CYS A 222 12.29 14.89 17.89
C CYS A 222 12.08 14.48 19.35
N ARG A 223 11.45 15.34 20.17
CA ARG A 223 11.11 15.03 21.56
C ARG A 223 10.11 13.87 21.65
N GLN A 224 9.11 13.84 20.77
CA GLN A 224 8.12 12.76 20.66
C GLN A 224 8.81 11.43 20.30
N ALA A 225 9.63 11.42 19.24
CA ALA A 225 10.35 10.23 18.79
C ALA A 225 11.27 9.68 19.90
N LEU A 226 12.01 10.54 20.60
CA LEU A 226 12.83 10.13 21.74
C LEU A 226 12.01 9.56 22.90
N CYS A 227 10.85 10.14 23.20
CA CYS A 227 9.96 9.63 24.23
C CYS A 227 9.44 8.22 23.88
N GLN A 228 9.01 8.02 22.63
CA GLN A 228 8.54 6.74 22.13
C GLN A 228 9.66 5.68 22.07
N ALA A 229 10.86 6.07 21.62
CA ALA A 229 12.04 5.20 21.59
C ALA A 229 12.44 4.72 23.00
N ARG A 230 12.45 5.63 23.99
CA ARG A 230 12.71 5.27 25.40
C ARG A 230 11.68 4.30 25.98
N ALA A 231 10.44 4.36 25.50
CA ALA A 231 9.38 3.44 25.90
C ALA A 231 9.51 2.05 25.25
N GLY A 232 10.38 1.90 24.24
CA GLY A 232 10.65 0.64 23.54
C GLY A 232 9.98 0.50 22.18
N ALA A 233 9.62 1.60 21.51
CA ALA A 233 9.18 1.55 20.12
C ALA A 233 10.30 1.00 19.23
N ASP A 234 9.97 0.02 18.39
CA ASP A 234 10.92 -0.54 17.43
C ASP A 234 11.02 0.35 16.17
N VAL A 235 9.93 1.03 15.85
CA VAL A 235 9.80 1.89 14.67
C VAL A 235 9.09 3.19 15.04
N VAL A 236 9.68 4.32 14.65
CA VAL A 236 8.99 5.62 14.62
C VAL A 236 8.61 5.96 13.19
N ALA A 237 7.39 6.44 12.98
CA ALA A 237 6.84 6.67 11.66
C ALA A 237 6.38 8.13 11.53
N PRO A 238 7.28 9.06 11.16
CA PRO A 238 6.95 10.48 11.03
C PRO A 238 5.93 10.68 9.92
N SER A 239 4.74 11.13 10.30
CA SER A 239 3.63 11.35 9.37
C SER A 239 3.31 12.82 9.13
N ASP A 240 4.06 13.73 9.72
CA ASP A 240 3.85 15.18 9.75
C ASP A 240 4.01 15.90 8.40
N MET A 241 4.87 15.39 7.50
CA MET A 241 5.25 16.04 6.22
C MET A 241 5.98 17.38 6.38
N MET A 242 6.78 17.57 7.43
CA MET A 242 7.70 18.70 7.55
C MET A 242 9.00 18.44 6.75
N ASP A 243 9.60 19.49 6.21
CA ASP A 243 10.84 19.39 5.45
C ASP A 243 12.03 19.15 6.39
N GLY A 244 12.82 18.10 6.15
CA GLY A 244 14.03 17.79 6.94
C GLY A 244 13.80 17.02 8.24
N ARG A 245 12.55 16.60 8.54
CA ARG A 245 12.25 15.88 9.79
C ARG A 245 12.98 14.54 9.92
N VAL A 246 13.21 13.83 8.81
CA VAL A 246 13.80 12.47 8.88
C VAL A 246 15.22 12.57 9.42
N GLY A 247 16.02 13.49 8.87
CA GLY A 247 17.40 13.69 9.30
C GLY A 247 17.48 14.16 10.75
N ALA A 248 16.62 15.12 11.13
CA ALA A 248 16.56 15.61 12.50
C ALA A 248 16.17 14.51 13.51
N LEU A 249 15.18 13.66 13.18
CA LEU A 249 14.80 12.53 14.01
C LEU A 249 15.93 11.49 14.12
N ARG A 250 16.59 11.16 13.00
CA ARG A 250 17.72 10.22 12.96
C ARG A 250 18.86 10.69 13.85
N ASP A 251 19.28 11.94 13.69
CA ASP A 251 20.34 12.55 14.50
C ASP A 251 19.96 12.58 15.98
N ALA A 252 18.72 12.93 16.31
CA ALA A 252 18.24 12.94 17.68
C ALA A 252 18.26 11.54 18.31
N LEU A 253 17.75 10.52 17.61
CA LEU A 253 17.75 9.13 18.06
C LEU A 253 19.18 8.62 18.27
N ASP A 254 20.08 8.85 17.31
CA ASP A 254 21.47 8.41 17.38
C ASP A 254 22.24 9.07 18.52
N ALA A 255 22.10 10.39 18.67
CA ALA A 255 22.77 11.14 19.75
C ALA A 255 22.35 10.67 21.15
N HIS A 256 21.17 10.06 21.28
CA HIS A 256 20.66 9.50 22.54
C HIS A 256 20.83 7.98 22.65
N GLY A 257 21.55 7.35 21.72
CA GLY A 257 21.85 5.91 21.75
C GLY A 257 20.73 5.00 21.25
N HIS A 258 19.73 5.54 20.56
CA HIS A 258 18.63 4.78 19.94
C HIS A 258 18.94 4.42 18.48
N THR A 259 20.14 3.92 18.21
CA THR A 259 20.64 3.60 16.86
C THR A 259 19.83 2.52 16.15
N GLU A 260 19.24 1.60 16.91
CA GLU A 260 18.47 0.46 16.38
C GLU A 260 17.00 0.81 16.07
N VAL A 261 16.51 1.98 16.47
CA VAL A 261 15.13 2.39 16.20
C VAL A 261 15.02 2.79 14.73
N SER A 262 14.12 2.13 14.00
CA SER A 262 13.92 2.39 12.57
C SER A 262 13.02 3.61 12.34
N ILE A 263 13.22 4.29 11.23
CA ILE A 263 12.37 5.37 10.72
C ILE A 263 11.62 4.88 9.48
N VAL A 264 10.28 4.82 9.57
CA VAL A 264 9.43 4.63 8.39
C VAL A 264 8.78 5.94 8.00
N SER A 265 9.38 6.60 7.04
CA SER A 265 8.98 7.94 6.65
C SER A 265 7.69 7.93 5.84
N TYR A 266 6.73 8.78 6.17
CA TYR A 266 5.57 9.06 5.32
C TYR A 266 5.96 9.98 4.16
N THR A 267 6.88 9.48 3.33
CA THR A 267 7.50 10.17 2.21
C THR A 267 6.51 10.78 1.23
N ALA A 268 5.49 10.02 0.85
CA ALA A 268 4.48 10.48 -0.10
C ALA A 268 3.10 10.50 0.55
N LYS A 269 2.88 11.42 1.50
CA LYS A 269 1.58 11.65 2.14
C LYS A 269 0.84 12.81 1.47
N TYR A 270 -0.22 12.47 0.75
CA TYR A 270 -1.01 13.41 -0.02
C TYR A 270 -2.09 14.12 0.79
N ALA A 271 -2.43 15.36 0.41
CA ALA A 271 -3.55 16.16 0.93
C ALA A 271 -4.89 15.58 0.45
N SER A 272 -5.26 14.44 1.02
CA SER A 272 -6.33 13.58 0.52
C SER A 272 -7.66 13.77 1.24
N ALA A 273 -8.76 13.53 0.51
CA ALA A 273 -10.12 13.46 1.05
C ALA A 273 -10.45 12.11 1.73
N TYR A 274 -9.60 11.08 1.57
CA TYR A 274 -9.84 9.74 2.13
C TYR A 274 -9.60 9.64 3.64
N TYR A 275 -9.16 10.71 4.31
CA TYR A 275 -8.82 10.70 5.73
C TYR A 275 -9.98 11.00 6.69
N GLY A 276 -11.17 11.31 6.17
CA GLY A 276 -12.34 11.69 6.99
C GLY A 276 -12.56 10.73 8.18
N PRO A 277 -12.73 9.42 7.95
CA PRO A 277 -13.02 8.49 9.05
C PRO A 277 -11.90 8.36 10.10
N PHE A 278 -10.62 8.50 9.71
CA PHE A 278 -9.50 8.55 10.67
C PHE A 278 -9.55 9.81 11.53
N ARG A 279 -9.89 10.95 10.93
CA ARG A 279 -10.05 12.20 11.67
C ARG A 279 -11.21 12.12 12.64
N ASP A 280 -12.29 11.40 12.32
CA ASP A 280 -13.34 11.10 13.28
C ASP A 280 -12.83 10.18 14.40
N ALA A 281 -12.04 9.16 14.06
CA ALA A 281 -11.47 8.21 15.01
C ALA A 281 -10.59 8.89 16.07
N LEU A 282 -9.79 9.90 15.71
CA LEU A 282 -8.96 10.64 16.66
C LEU A 282 -9.55 11.99 17.10
N ASP A 283 -10.62 12.44 16.45
CA ASP A 283 -11.14 13.81 16.56
C ASP A 283 -9.97 14.82 16.56
N SER A 284 -9.23 14.73 15.44
CA SER A 284 -7.98 15.43 15.13
C SER A 284 -8.07 16.20 13.80
N ALA A 285 -9.28 16.41 13.27
CA ALA A 285 -9.47 17.30 12.13
C ALA A 285 -9.01 18.73 12.49
N PRO A 286 -8.46 19.50 11.54
CA PRO A 286 -8.23 20.93 11.73
C PRO A 286 -9.49 21.61 12.27
N ARG A 287 -9.36 22.23 13.44
CA ARG A 287 -10.52 22.77 14.18
C ARG A 287 -11.08 23.99 13.48
N GLU A 288 -12.38 24.24 13.67
CA GLU A 288 -13.00 25.48 13.21
C GLU A 288 -12.42 26.72 13.91
N SER A 289 -11.96 26.56 15.15
CA SER A 289 -11.27 27.58 15.92
C SER A 289 -9.79 27.77 15.52
N SER A 290 -9.27 26.97 14.58
CA SER A 290 -7.86 27.05 14.17
C SER A 290 -7.55 28.37 13.48
N ARG A 291 -6.36 28.92 13.75
CA ARG A 291 -5.83 30.09 13.01
C ARG A 291 -5.27 29.72 11.64
N ALA A 292 -4.99 28.44 11.41
CA ALA A 292 -4.51 27.88 10.16
C ALA A 292 -5.69 27.41 9.27
N PRO A 293 -5.47 27.19 7.96
CA PRO A 293 -6.53 26.73 7.07
C PRO A 293 -7.13 25.39 7.50
N ARG A 294 -8.42 25.16 7.23
CA ARG A 294 -9.11 23.88 7.51
C ARG A 294 -8.70 22.71 6.59
N ASN A 295 -7.47 22.73 6.10
CA ASN A 295 -6.90 21.73 5.22
C ASN A 295 -5.40 21.60 5.52
N LYS A 296 -4.78 20.56 4.97
CA LYS A 296 -3.37 20.23 5.22
C LYS A 296 -2.50 20.48 3.98
N LYS A 297 -2.94 21.36 3.05
CA LYS A 297 -2.35 21.52 1.70
C LYS A 297 -1.03 22.28 1.66
N THR A 298 -0.64 22.94 2.75
CA THR A 298 0.64 23.68 2.81
C THR A 298 1.82 22.78 3.18
N TYR A 299 1.59 21.47 3.40
CA TYR A 299 2.62 20.51 3.78
C TYR A 299 2.33 19.09 3.23
N GLN A 300 1.07 18.63 3.22
CA GLN A 300 0.74 17.39 2.51
C GLN A 300 0.71 17.61 1.00
N MET A 301 1.22 16.64 0.25
CA MET A 301 1.44 16.76 -1.18
C MET A 301 0.14 16.96 -1.97
N ASN A 302 0.23 17.67 -3.10
CA ASN A 302 -0.89 17.82 -4.02
C ASN A 302 -1.17 16.48 -4.74
N PRO A 303 -2.40 15.91 -4.69
CA PRO A 303 -2.78 14.70 -5.42
C PRO A 303 -2.50 14.71 -6.93
N ALA A 304 -2.35 15.88 -7.55
CA ALA A 304 -2.00 16.01 -8.95
C ALA A 304 -0.52 15.69 -9.27
N ASN A 305 0.33 15.54 -8.26
CA ASN A 305 1.78 15.46 -8.42
C ASN A 305 2.31 14.04 -8.20
N SER A 306 2.91 13.45 -9.24
CA SER A 306 3.66 12.19 -9.12
C SER A 306 5.17 12.38 -9.02
N LYS A 307 5.74 13.31 -9.80
CA LYS A 307 7.19 13.56 -9.83
C LYS A 307 7.75 14.10 -8.51
N GLU A 308 6.93 14.87 -7.79
CA GLU A 308 7.28 15.39 -6.46
C GLU A 308 7.57 14.27 -5.47
N ALA A 309 6.89 13.11 -5.57
CA ALA A 309 7.14 11.97 -4.70
C ALA A 309 8.57 11.41 -4.84
N LEU A 310 9.21 11.57 -6.02
CA LEU A 310 10.61 11.18 -6.20
C LEU A 310 11.58 12.16 -5.52
N ILE A 311 11.20 13.44 -5.42
CA ILE A 311 11.99 14.45 -4.72
C ILE A 311 11.94 14.13 -3.21
N GLU A 312 10.74 13.96 -2.67
CA GLU A 312 10.53 13.55 -1.27
C GLU A 312 11.29 12.26 -0.94
N ALA A 313 11.19 11.24 -1.80
CA ALA A 313 11.90 9.99 -1.61
C ALA A 313 13.42 10.15 -1.63
N HIS A 314 13.95 11.01 -2.50
CA HIS A 314 15.39 11.24 -2.54
C HIS A 314 15.90 11.90 -1.25
N LEU A 315 15.15 12.89 -0.74
CA LEU A 315 15.48 13.57 0.51
C LEU A 315 15.41 12.63 1.71
N ASP A 316 14.28 11.93 1.90
CA ASP A 316 14.09 10.99 3.01
C ASP A 316 15.13 9.85 3.00
N VAL A 317 15.51 9.35 1.82
CA VAL A 317 16.58 8.35 1.68
C VAL A 317 17.93 8.94 2.11
N ALA A 318 18.26 10.15 1.67
CA ALA A 318 19.52 10.81 2.01
C ALA A 318 19.60 11.16 3.50
N GLU A 319 18.45 11.42 4.13
CA GLU A 319 18.30 11.76 5.54
C GLU A 319 18.27 10.54 6.48
N GLY A 320 18.26 9.32 5.94
CA GLY A 320 18.41 8.09 6.72
C GLY A 320 17.10 7.38 7.08
N ALA A 321 16.04 7.50 6.27
CA ALA A 321 14.87 6.64 6.40
C ALA A 321 15.23 5.17 6.11
N ASP A 322 14.63 4.24 6.85
CA ASP A 322 14.81 2.79 6.67
C ASP A 322 13.76 2.19 5.71
N MET A 323 12.60 2.83 5.62
CA MET A 323 11.51 2.46 4.71
C MET A 323 10.73 3.73 4.34
N LEU A 324 10.20 3.76 3.11
CA LEU A 324 9.37 4.85 2.62
C LEU A 324 7.91 4.43 2.61
N MET A 325 6.98 5.34 2.88
CA MET A 325 5.53 5.09 2.85
C MET A 325 4.80 5.97 1.85
N VAL A 326 3.87 5.37 1.12
CA VAL A 326 2.85 6.08 0.33
C VAL A 326 1.52 6.08 1.08
N LYS A 327 0.88 7.26 1.18
CA LYS A 327 -0.43 7.44 1.81
C LYS A 327 -1.24 8.50 1.06
N PRO A 328 -2.49 8.24 0.65
CA PRO A 328 -3.27 6.99 0.76
C PRO A 328 -2.75 5.82 -0.08
N GLY A 329 -3.45 4.70 -0.05
CA GLY A 329 -3.05 3.45 -0.68
C GLY A 329 -3.56 3.30 -2.11
N MET A 330 -4.73 2.69 -2.28
CA MET A 330 -5.28 2.28 -3.58
C MET A 330 -5.30 3.41 -4.63
N PRO A 331 -5.65 4.67 -4.29
CA PRO A 331 -5.67 5.75 -5.28
C PRO A 331 -4.27 6.18 -5.76
N TYR A 332 -3.21 5.66 -5.14
CA TYR A 332 -1.80 6.05 -5.38
C TYR A 332 -0.90 4.82 -5.61
N LEU A 333 -1.45 3.71 -6.12
CA LEU A 333 -0.66 2.52 -6.47
C LEU A 333 0.40 2.80 -7.54
N ASP A 334 0.16 3.78 -8.41
CA ASP A 334 1.14 4.29 -9.36
C ASP A 334 2.34 4.94 -8.66
N ILE A 335 2.11 5.64 -7.54
CA ILE A 335 3.18 6.21 -6.71
C ILE A 335 3.94 5.11 -5.96
N VAL A 336 3.25 4.08 -5.43
CA VAL A 336 3.91 2.90 -4.85
C VAL A 336 4.85 2.25 -5.86
N ARG A 337 4.40 2.06 -7.10
CA ARG A 337 5.21 1.52 -8.19
C ARG A 337 6.38 2.46 -8.52
N LEU A 338 6.11 3.75 -8.63
CA LEU A 338 7.12 4.77 -8.92
C LEU A 338 8.26 4.77 -7.90
N LEU A 339 7.95 4.74 -6.60
CA LEU A 339 8.97 4.65 -5.56
C LEU A 339 9.72 3.31 -5.65
N ARG A 340 8.99 2.19 -5.79
CA ARG A 340 9.60 0.86 -5.90
C ARG A 340 10.58 0.73 -7.08
N ASP A 341 10.34 1.44 -8.19
CA ASP A 341 11.23 1.45 -9.36
C ASP A 341 12.47 2.35 -9.19
N ASN A 342 12.43 3.30 -8.26
CA ASN A 342 13.44 4.37 -8.16
C ASN A 342 14.19 4.41 -6.81
N THR A 343 13.87 3.53 -5.86
CA THR A 343 14.63 3.35 -4.62
C THR A 343 14.91 1.88 -4.32
N SER A 344 15.99 1.62 -3.60
CA SER A 344 16.31 0.30 -3.06
C SER A 344 15.67 0.05 -1.69
N LEU A 345 15.13 1.08 -1.03
CA LEU A 345 14.50 0.91 0.27
C LEU A 345 13.19 0.11 0.15
N PRO A 346 12.81 -0.63 1.22
CA PRO A 346 11.48 -1.18 1.34
C PRO A 346 10.41 -0.08 1.19
N ILE A 347 9.27 -0.44 0.61
CA ILE A 347 8.11 0.44 0.46
C ILE A 347 6.97 -0.06 1.34
N SER A 348 6.41 0.81 2.16
CA SER A 348 5.12 0.59 2.82
C SER A 348 4.02 1.39 2.15
N VAL A 349 2.78 0.95 2.38
CA VAL A 349 1.59 1.64 1.89
C VAL A 349 0.50 1.61 2.95
N TYR A 350 -0.23 2.71 3.09
CA TYR A 350 -1.34 2.81 4.02
C TYR A 350 -2.66 2.69 3.26
N HIS A 351 -3.37 1.57 3.43
CA HIS A 351 -4.78 1.41 3.06
C HIS A 351 -5.65 2.17 4.08
N VAL A 352 -5.99 3.43 3.76
CA VAL A 352 -6.46 4.38 4.78
C VAL A 352 -7.93 4.20 5.16
N SER A 353 -8.35 4.95 6.16
CA SER A 353 -9.66 4.82 6.80
C SER A 353 -10.84 4.98 5.84
N GLY A 354 -10.74 5.90 4.87
CA GLY A 354 -11.76 6.08 3.85
C GLY A 354 -11.83 4.92 2.85
N GLU A 355 -10.68 4.33 2.51
CA GLU A 355 -10.63 3.14 1.64
C GLU A 355 -11.30 1.93 2.33
N TYR A 356 -10.98 1.72 3.61
CA TYR A 356 -11.65 0.74 4.47
C TYR A 356 -13.17 0.97 4.53
N ALA A 357 -13.59 2.19 4.86
CA ALA A 357 -15.00 2.53 5.01
C ALA A 357 -15.79 2.35 3.69
N MET A 358 -15.17 2.66 2.54
CA MET A 358 -15.77 2.44 1.23
C MET A 358 -16.05 0.96 0.97
N MET A 359 -15.10 0.08 1.30
CA MET A 359 -15.28 -1.37 1.14
C MET A 359 -16.35 -1.91 2.10
N LYS A 360 -16.30 -1.54 3.39
CA LYS A 360 -17.32 -1.91 4.39
C LYS A 360 -18.71 -1.49 3.94
N ALA A 361 -18.90 -0.23 3.56
CA ALA A 361 -20.20 0.30 3.17
C ALA A 361 -20.79 -0.40 1.92
N ALA A 362 -19.95 -0.75 0.94
CA ALA A 362 -20.39 -1.48 -0.24
C ALA A 362 -20.72 -2.96 0.07
N ALA A 363 -19.92 -3.60 0.92
CA ALA A 363 -20.14 -4.97 1.38
C ALA A 363 -21.42 -5.12 2.21
N GLU A 364 -21.66 -4.22 3.17
CA GLU A 364 -22.87 -4.21 4.00
C GLU A 364 -24.17 -4.06 3.17
N ARG A 365 -24.07 -3.43 2.00
CA ARG A 365 -25.18 -3.28 1.04
C ARG A 365 -25.28 -4.44 0.05
N GLY A 366 -24.40 -5.44 0.14
CA GLY A 366 -24.36 -6.59 -0.76
C GLY A 366 -23.93 -6.25 -2.19
N TRP A 367 -23.24 -5.13 -2.41
CA TRP A 367 -22.79 -4.73 -3.75
C TRP A 367 -21.52 -5.46 -4.19
N ILE A 368 -20.71 -5.88 -3.21
CA ILE A 368 -19.45 -6.59 -3.41
C ILE A 368 -19.30 -7.68 -2.35
N ASP A 369 -18.57 -8.74 -2.69
CA ASP A 369 -18.10 -9.72 -1.71
C ASP A 369 -16.90 -9.14 -0.94
N GLU A 370 -17.04 -8.99 0.37
CA GLU A 370 -16.01 -8.33 1.18
C GLU A 370 -14.68 -9.06 1.20
N LYS A 371 -14.70 -10.40 1.34
CA LYS A 371 -13.50 -11.20 1.45
C LYS A 371 -12.68 -11.11 0.16
N GLU A 372 -13.34 -11.30 -0.98
CA GLU A 372 -12.69 -11.30 -2.29
C GLU A 372 -12.08 -9.93 -2.61
N VAL A 373 -12.82 -8.84 -2.44
CA VAL A 373 -12.32 -7.49 -2.78
C VAL A 373 -11.21 -7.01 -1.86
N VAL A 374 -11.25 -7.35 -0.57
CA VAL A 374 -10.20 -6.98 0.38
C VAL A 374 -8.92 -7.74 0.06
N LEU A 375 -8.99 -9.05 -0.17
CA LEU A 375 -7.81 -9.84 -0.52
C LEU A 375 -7.24 -9.41 -1.89
N GLU A 376 -8.09 -9.06 -2.85
CA GLU A 376 -7.63 -8.48 -4.12
C GLU A 376 -6.92 -7.13 -3.92
N ALA A 377 -7.43 -6.26 -3.04
CA ALA A 377 -6.77 -5.00 -2.71
C ALA A 377 -5.40 -5.22 -2.05
N MET A 378 -5.29 -6.14 -1.10
CA MET A 378 -4.01 -6.51 -0.47
C MET A 378 -3.01 -7.04 -1.50
N LEU A 379 -3.48 -7.86 -2.45
CA LEU A 379 -2.66 -8.33 -3.57
C LEU A 379 -2.23 -7.19 -4.51
N CYS A 380 -3.11 -6.22 -4.77
CA CYS A 380 -2.79 -5.05 -5.58
C CYS A 380 -1.67 -4.20 -4.96
N PHE A 381 -1.66 -4.03 -3.64
CA PHE A 381 -0.56 -3.37 -2.93
C PHE A 381 0.76 -4.11 -3.08
N LYS A 382 0.76 -5.45 -2.87
CA LYS A 382 1.96 -6.27 -3.08
C LYS A 382 2.47 -6.17 -4.52
N ARG A 383 1.57 -6.31 -5.50
CA ARG A 383 1.87 -6.21 -6.94
C ARG A 383 2.44 -4.85 -7.33
N ALA A 384 1.92 -3.76 -6.74
CA ALA A 384 2.45 -2.42 -7.00
C ALA A 384 3.89 -2.26 -6.50
N GLY A 385 4.26 -2.97 -5.42
CA GLY A 385 5.63 -2.99 -4.91
C GLY A 385 5.75 -2.90 -3.40
N ALA A 386 4.64 -2.88 -2.65
CA ALA A 386 4.69 -2.72 -1.20
C ALA A 386 5.27 -3.97 -0.51
N ASN A 387 6.22 -3.74 0.39
CA ASN A 387 6.74 -4.71 1.35
C ASN A 387 5.78 -4.88 2.53
N ALA A 388 5.28 -3.78 3.08
CA ALA A 388 4.38 -3.74 4.22
C ALA A 388 3.10 -2.94 3.91
N ILE A 389 1.97 -3.39 4.45
CA ILE A 389 0.65 -2.81 4.22
C ILE A 389 0.01 -2.49 5.55
N LEU A 390 -0.19 -1.20 5.81
CA LEU A 390 -0.87 -0.71 6.99
C LEU A 390 -2.37 -0.64 6.69
N THR A 391 -3.16 -1.49 7.35
CA THR A 391 -4.58 -1.70 6.98
C THR A 391 -5.44 -2.08 8.17
N TYR A 392 -6.61 -1.48 8.26
CA TYR A 392 -7.62 -1.83 9.28
C TYR A 392 -8.23 -3.22 9.07
N TYR A 393 -8.09 -3.79 7.87
CA TYR A 393 -8.46 -5.18 7.59
C TYR A 393 -7.44 -6.20 8.07
N ALA A 394 -6.31 -5.81 8.69
CA ALA A 394 -5.18 -6.72 8.94
C ALA A 394 -5.60 -8.05 9.60
N LYS A 395 -6.36 -8.00 10.71
CA LYS A 395 -6.87 -9.21 11.39
C LYS A 395 -7.83 -10.02 10.50
N GLN A 396 -8.80 -9.38 9.86
CA GLN A 396 -9.79 -10.05 9.01
C GLN A 396 -9.13 -10.72 7.79
N ALA A 397 -8.25 -9.99 7.10
CA ALA A 397 -7.48 -10.52 5.98
C ALA A 397 -6.56 -11.67 6.40
N ALA A 398 -5.90 -11.57 7.57
CA ALA A 398 -5.07 -12.65 8.08
C ALA A 398 -5.90 -13.91 8.43
N GLN A 399 -7.11 -13.75 8.98
CA GLN A 399 -8.04 -14.87 9.19
C GLN A 399 -8.39 -15.54 7.87
N TRP A 400 -8.81 -14.77 6.87
CA TRP A 400 -9.17 -15.30 5.56
C TRP A 400 -8.02 -15.97 4.79
N LEU A 401 -6.78 -15.55 5.02
CA LEU A 401 -5.59 -16.17 4.43
C LEU A 401 -5.19 -17.49 5.12
N ASN A 402 -5.65 -17.72 6.35
CA ASN A 402 -5.36 -18.91 7.14
C ASN A 402 -6.47 -19.98 7.04
N GLU A 403 -7.60 -19.66 6.40
CA GLU A 403 -8.67 -20.59 6.00
C GLU A 403 -8.24 -21.41 4.76
#